data_AF-A0A956F286-F1
#
_entry.id   AF-A0A956F286-F1
#
_cell.length_a   1.000
_cell.length_b   1.000
_cell.length_c   1.000
_cell.angle_alpha   90.00
_cell.angle_beta   90.00
_cell.angle_gamma   90.00
#
_symmetry.space_group_name_H-M   'P 1'
#
loop_
_entity.id
_entity.type
_entity.pdbx_description
1 polymer ?
#
loop_
_entity_poly.entity_id
_entity_poly.type
_entity_poly.pdbx_seq_one_letter_code
_entity_poly.pdbx_strand_id
1 'polypeptide(L)'
;MTLAVRMGLVALLVGAATGCAARSDDFYAKDVKALLETKGQSVADCWAKVRSTDPAAAGTVTVTFRVEEDSGNITGAAVDAAQTTAPEPVSQCVVASLEGLALQPGDNRPANATYTWELKAPGAQ
;
A
#
# COMPACT_ATOMS: atom_id res chain seq x y z
N MET A 1 -65.30 -15.28 8.24
CA MET A 1 -65.66 -15.09 6.82
C MET A 1 -64.54 -14.27 6.16
N THR A 2 -63.80 -14.89 5.23
CA THR A 2 -63.18 -14.36 3.98
C THR A 2 -62.86 -12.86 3.90
N LEU A 3 -61.76 -12.32 3.38
CA LEU A 3 -60.64 -12.68 2.47
C LEU A 3 -59.73 -11.41 2.54
N ALA A 4 -58.41 -11.40 2.38
CA ALA A 4 -57.75 -11.35 1.08
C ALA A 4 -56.25 -11.08 1.28
N VAL A 5 -55.43 -11.94 0.68
CA VAL A 5 -54.01 -11.73 0.38
C VAL A 5 -53.87 -10.54 -0.59
N ARG A 6 -52.99 -9.59 -0.29
CA ARG A 6 -52.29 -8.80 -1.32
C ARG A 6 -50.82 -8.68 -0.97
N MET A 7 -50.09 -9.59 -1.61
CA MET A 7 -48.66 -9.61 -1.87
C MET A 7 -48.22 -8.23 -2.38
N GLY A 8 -47.58 -7.43 -1.52
CA GLY A 8 -46.94 -6.17 -1.89
C GLY A 8 -45.44 -6.39 -2.05
N LEU A 9 -45.00 -6.65 -3.28
CA LEU A 9 -43.61 -6.82 -3.67
C LEU A 9 -42.88 -5.47 -3.49
N VAL A 10 -42.08 -5.31 -2.44
CA VAL A 10 -41.14 -4.19 -2.32
C VAL A 10 -39.94 -4.51 -3.21
N ALA A 11 -39.92 -3.95 -4.41
CA ALA A 11 -38.80 -4.07 -5.33
C ALA A 11 -37.55 -3.39 -4.73
N LEU A 12 -36.57 -4.20 -4.31
CA LEU A 12 -35.20 -3.74 -4.09
C LEU A 12 -34.65 -3.24 -5.44
N LEU A 13 -34.67 -1.92 -5.64
CA LEU A 13 -33.81 -1.27 -6.61
C LEU A 13 -32.38 -1.33 -6.08
N VAL A 14 -31.70 -2.44 -6.33
CA VAL A 14 -30.24 -2.50 -6.27
C VAL A 14 -29.77 -1.60 -7.42
N GLY A 15 -29.51 -0.34 -7.10
CA GLY A 15 -28.88 0.61 -8.02
C GLY A 15 -27.55 0.03 -8.46
N ALA A 16 -27.49 -0.41 -9.71
CA ALA A 16 -26.24 -0.76 -10.36
C ALA A 16 -25.33 0.47 -10.31
N ALA A 17 -24.24 0.39 -9.55
CA ALA A 17 -23.16 1.35 -9.66
C ALA A 17 -22.56 1.20 -11.06
N THR A 18 -23.02 2.01 -12.01
CA THR A 18 -22.37 2.22 -13.30
C THR A 18 -21.09 3.02 -13.06
N GLY A 19 -20.10 2.37 -12.46
CA GLY A 19 -18.79 2.93 -12.20
C GLY A 19 -17.81 2.62 -13.33
N CYS A 20 -18.11 3.00 -14.56
CA CYS A 20 -17.08 3.08 -15.61
C CYS A 20 -16.35 4.42 -15.51
N ALA A 21 -15.83 4.74 -14.32
CA ALA A 21 -14.82 5.77 -14.18
C ALA A 21 -13.47 5.03 -14.25
N ALA A 22 -12.80 5.14 -15.40
CA ALA A 22 -11.41 4.71 -15.49
C ALA A 22 -10.63 5.41 -14.36
N ARG A 23 -9.93 4.64 -13.51
CA ARG A 23 -9.08 5.21 -12.46
C ARG A 23 -8.01 6.07 -13.14
N SER A 24 -7.91 7.33 -12.77
CA SER A 24 -6.78 8.16 -13.20
C SER A 24 -5.51 7.74 -12.47
N ASP A 25 -4.37 8.05 -13.06
CA ASP A 25 -3.06 7.71 -12.49
C ASP A 25 -2.89 8.31 -11.06
N ASP A 26 -3.51 9.46 -10.78
CA ASP A 26 -3.53 10.07 -9.44
C ASP A 26 -4.28 9.25 -8.39
N PHE A 27 -5.42 8.63 -8.76
CA PHE A 27 -6.14 7.74 -7.85
C PHE A 27 -5.34 6.47 -7.60
N TYR A 28 -4.73 5.93 -8.64
CA TYR A 28 -3.90 4.74 -8.53
C TYR A 28 -2.68 4.97 -7.63
N ALA A 29 -1.97 6.09 -7.79
CA ALA A 29 -0.86 6.47 -6.92
C ALA A 29 -1.28 6.62 -5.45
N LYS A 30 -2.48 7.14 -5.18
CA LYS A 30 -3.04 7.23 -3.83
C LYS A 30 -3.34 5.86 -3.23
N ASP A 31 -3.91 4.95 -4.00
CA ASP A 31 -4.24 3.60 -3.53
C ASP A 31 -2.97 2.80 -3.22
N VAL A 32 -1.94 2.90 -4.09
CA VAL A 32 -0.62 2.30 -3.83
C VAL A 32 0.02 2.92 -2.58
N LYS A 33 -0.02 4.24 -2.42
CA LYS A 33 0.45 4.91 -1.20
C LYS A 33 -0.27 4.41 0.04
N ALA A 34 -1.60 4.31 0.00
CA ALA A 34 -2.39 3.83 1.13
C ALA A 34 -2.05 2.38 1.50
N LEU A 35 -1.83 1.52 0.50
CA LEU A 35 -1.35 0.15 0.72
C LEU A 35 0.01 0.14 1.43
N LEU A 36 0.98 0.94 0.98
CA LEU A 36 2.31 1.02 1.59
C LEU A 36 2.29 1.60 3.00
N GLU A 37 1.40 2.55 3.28
CA GLU A 37 1.21 3.11 4.63
C GLU A 37 0.77 2.04 5.64
N THR A 38 0.09 0.97 5.21
CA THR A 38 -0.23 -0.17 6.08
C THR A 38 1.01 -0.90 6.62
N LYS A 39 2.17 -0.74 5.97
CA LYS A 39 3.45 -1.29 6.42
C LYS A 39 4.19 -0.38 7.38
N GLY A 40 3.64 0.79 7.70
CA GLY A 40 4.27 1.75 8.62
C GLY A 40 4.71 1.12 9.94
N GLN A 41 3.88 0.25 10.55
CA GLN A 41 4.26 -0.45 11.78
C GLN A 41 5.41 -1.44 11.54
N SER A 42 5.36 -2.24 10.47
CA SER A 42 6.45 -3.16 10.14
C SER A 42 7.77 -2.43 9.91
N VAL A 43 7.75 -1.29 9.19
CA VAL A 43 8.91 -0.43 8.99
C VAL A 43 9.41 0.15 10.32
N ALA A 44 8.51 0.60 11.19
CA ALA A 44 8.86 1.10 12.51
C ALA A 44 9.52 0.02 13.39
N ASP A 45 9.02 -1.21 13.34
CA ASP A 45 9.58 -2.36 14.07
C ASP A 45 10.96 -2.75 13.53
N CYS A 46 11.14 -2.76 12.20
CA CYS A 46 12.44 -2.95 11.54
C CYS A 46 13.47 -1.94 12.05
N TRP A 47 13.08 -0.67 12.07
CA TRP A 47 13.94 0.42 12.50
C TRP A 47 14.24 0.38 14.01
N ALA A 48 13.24 0.07 14.84
CA ALA A 48 13.42 -0.11 16.29
C ALA A 48 14.44 -1.22 16.61
N LYS A 49 14.40 -2.33 15.87
CA LYS A 49 15.39 -3.41 16.01
C LYS A 49 16.81 -2.93 15.71
N VAL A 50 17.00 -2.17 14.64
CA VAL A 50 18.32 -1.59 14.30
C VAL A 50 18.78 -0.61 15.36
N ARG A 51 17.85 0.20 15.91
CA ARG A 51 18.17 1.17 16.96
C ARG A 51 18.56 0.56 18.30
N SER A 52 18.26 -0.72 18.53
CA SER A 52 18.77 -1.42 19.71
C SER A 52 20.30 -1.58 19.70
N THR A 53 20.90 -1.57 18.51
CA THR A 53 22.36 -1.67 18.31
C THR A 53 23.00 -0.38 17.82
N ASP A 54 22.26 0.44 17.06
CA ASP A 54 22.68 1.76 16.58
C ASP A 54 21.61 2.82 16.92
N PRO A 55 21.66 3.42 18.13
CA PRO A 55 20.65 4.37 18.57
C PRO A 55 20.48 5.61 17.67
N ALA A 56 21.51 5.93 16.87
CA ALA A 56 21.56 7.06 15.96
C ALA A 56 21.02 6.72 14.56
N ALA A 57 20.67 5.46 14.28
CA ALA A 57 20.12 5.05 12.99
C ALA A 57 18.91 5.92 12.63
N ALA A 58 19.00 6.59 11.48
CA ALA A 58 18.01 7.49 10.92
C ALA A 58 18.26 7.60 9.41
N GLY A 59 17.41 8.35 8.71
CA GLY A 59 17.58 8.65 7.28
C GLY A 59 16.38 8.24 6.45
N THR A 60 16.60 7.96 5.18
CA THR A 60 15.56 7.60 4.22
C THR A 60 15.77 6.19 3.69
N VAL A 61 14.67 5.46 3.52
CA VAL A 61 14.65 4.22 2.73
C VAL A 61 13.81 4.49 1.49
N THR A 62 14.43 4.47 0.32
CA THR A 62 13.73 4.61 -0.96
C THR A 62 13.72 3.27 -1.66
N VAL A 63 12.55 2.81 -2.08
CA VAL A 63 12.38 1.57 -2.84
C VAL A 63 11.76 1.85 -4.19
N THR A 64 12.08 0.99 -5.15
CA THR A 64 11.39 0.87 -6.43
C THR A 64 10.73 -0.50 -6.52
N PHE A 65 9.57 -0.58 -7.15
CA PHE A 65 8.87 -1.83 -7.38
C PHE A 65 7.93 -1.70 -8.57
N ARG A 66 7.46 -2.85 -9.06
CA ARG A 66 6.42 -2.96 -10.07
C ARG A 66 5.12 -3.38 -9.42
N VAL A 67 4.02 -2.78 -9.85
CA VAL A 67 2.67 -3.28 -9.58
C VAL A 67 2.15 -3.96 -10.84
N GLU A 68 1.78 -5.22 -10.72
CA GLU A 68 1.28 -6.04 -11.82
C GLU A 68 -0.14 -5.61 -12.25
N GLU A 69 -0.39 -5.74 -13.55
CA GLU A 69 -1.70 -5.58 -14.16
C GLU A 69 -2.68 -6.64 -13.62
N ASP A 70 -3.93 -6.25 -13.43
CA ASP A 70 -5.08 -6.99 -12.90
C ASP A 70 -4.94 -7.53 -11.47
N SER A 71 -3.83 -8.19 -11.14
CA SER A 71 -3.58 -8.78 -9.82
C SER A 71 -3.25 -7.72 -8.76
N GLY A 72 -2.62 -6.61 -9.18
CA GLY A 72 -2.08 -5.60 -8.29
C GLY A 72 -0.87 -6.06 -7.47
N ASN A 73 -0.29 -7.22 -7.75
CA ASN A 73 0.84 -7.74 -6.98
C ASN A 73 2.03 -6.77 -7.04
N ILE A 74 2.69 -6.57 -5.91
CA ILE A 74 3.97 -5.88 -5.84
C ILE A 74 5.08 -6.89 -6.13
N THR A 75 5.86 -6.63 -7.17
CA THR A 75 6.99 -7.47 -7.60
C THR A 75 8.24 -6.64 -7.85
N GLY A 76 9.40 -7.30 -7.83
CA GLY A 76 10.69 -6.65 -8.12
C GLY A 76 11.05 -5.53 -7.15
N ALA A 77 10.59 -5.61 -5.89
CA ALA A 77 10.92 -4.62 -4.88
C ALA A 77 12.43 -4.59 -4.62
N ALA A 78 13.03 -3.41 -4.74
CA ALA A 78 14.46 -3.19 -4.56
C ALA A 78 14.73 -1.82 -3.95
N VAL A 79 15.84 -1.70 -3.22
CA VAL A 79 16.31 -0.43 -2.67
C VAL A 79 16.91 0.42 -3.79
N ASP A 80 16.52 1.69 -3.86
CA ASP A 80 17.26 2.69 -4.60
C ASP A 80 18.42 3.19 -3.72
N ALA A 81 19.62 2.64 -3.96
CA ALA A 81 20.81 2.98 -3.19
C ALA A 81 21.23 4.45 -3.35
N ALA A 82 20.88 5.11 -4.46
CA ALA A 82 21.22 6.51 -4.69
C ALA A 82 20.34 7.47 -3.88
N GLN A 83 19.18 7.02 -3.43
CA GLN A 83 18.19 7.82 -2.69
C GLN A 83 17.95 7.30 -1.26
N THR A 84 18.75 6.32 -0.82
CA THR A 84 18.68 5.70 0.50
C THR A 84 19.86 6.12 1.36
N THR A 85 19.57 6.62 2.55
CA THR A 85 20.58 7.03 3.54
C THR A 85 20.50 6.23 4.84
N ALA A 86 19.40 5.49 5.04
CA ALA A 86 19.23 4.62 6.19
C ALA A 86 20.19 3.42 6.14
N PRO A 87 20.53 2.84 7.31
CA PRO A 87 21.38 1.65 7.37
C PRO A 87 20.78 0.47 6.60
N GLU A 88 21.66 -0.30 5.94
CA GLU A 88 21.28 -1.47 5.13
C GLU A 88 20.32 -2.45 5.83
N PRO A 89 20.49 -2.79 7.14
CA PRO A 89 19.55 -3.69 7.81
C PRO A 89 18.11 -3.18 7.85
N VAL A 90 17.87 -1.87 7.87
CA VAL A 90 16.52 -1.31 7.79
C VAL A 90 15.98 -1.47 6.37
N SER A 91 16.78 -1.15 5.37
CA SER A 91 16.41 -1.23 3.95
C SER A 91 16.02 -2.65 3.54
N GLN A 92 16.78 -3.66 3.95
CA GLN A 92 16.45 -5.08 3.70
C GLN A 92 15.11 -5.48 4.34
N CYS A 93 14.87 -5.03 5.57
CA CYS A 93 13.63 -5.33 6.28
C CYS A 93 12.40 -4.66 5.63
N VAL A 94 12.56 -3.43 5.13
CA VAL A 94 11.52 -2.74 4.36
C VAL A 94 11.20 -3.50 3.08
N VAL A 95 12.19 -3.91 2.28
CA VAL A 95 11.96 -4.68 1.06
C VAL A 95 11.21 -5.98 1.36
N ALA A 96 11.64 -6.73 2.39
CA ALA A 96 10.97 -7.96 2.80
C ALA A 96 9.50 -7.72 3.22
N SER A 97 9.17 -6.56 3.80
CA SER A 97 7.80 -6.24 4.20
C SER A 97 6.83 -6.02 3.03
N LEU A 98 7.37 -5.84 1.81
CA LEU A 98 6.59 -5.66 0.59
C LEU A 98 6.28 -7.00 -0.11
N GLU A 99 6.94 -8.09 0.29
CA GLU A 99 6.68 -9.41 -0.28
C GLU A 99 5.24 -9.84 -0.04
N GLY A 100 4.59 -10.36 -1.10
CA GLY A 100 3.21 -10.83 -1.06
C GLY A 100 2.16 -9.74 -0.94
N LEU A 101 2.54 -8.45 -1.01
CA LEU A 101 1.56 -7.37 -1.11
C LEU A 101 0.88 -7.34 -2.47
N ALA A 102 -0.40 -7.00 -2.46
CA ALA A 102 -1.17 -6.73 -3.66
C ALA A 102 -2.13 -5.57 -3.45
N LEU A 103 -2.21 -4.69 -4.45
CA LEU A 103 -3.24 -3.68 -4.56
C LEU A 103 -4.59 -4.33 -4.87
N GLN A 104 -5.65 -3.95 -4.18
CA GLN A 104 -6.98 -4.53 -4.36
C GLN A 104 -8.07 -3.46 -4.50
N PRO A 105 -8.85 -3.46 -5.61
CA PRO A 105 -8.62 -4.27 -6.80
C PRO A 105 -7.35 -3.81 -7.53
N GLY A 106 -6.74 -4.70 -8.32
CA GLY A 106 -5.69 -4.31 -9.25
C GLY A 106 -6.22 -3.40 -10.37
N ASP A 107 -5.33 -2.97 -11.26
CA ASP A 107 -5.64 -2.04 -12.36
C ASP A 107 -5.31 -2.70 -13.70
N ASN A 108 -5.99 -2.29 -14.77
CA ASN A 108 -5.80 -2.84 -16.11
C ASN A 108 -4.52 -2.32 -16.80
N ARG A 109 -3.65 -1.65 -16.05
CA ARG A 109 -2.33 -1.23 -16.50
C ARG A 109 -1.32 -1.51 -15.40
N PRO A 110 -0.12 -2.01 -15.74
CA PRO A 110 0.95 -2.11 -14.77
C PRO A 110 1.55 -0.74 -14.47
N ALA A 111 2.22 -0.63 -13.33
CA ALA A 111 2.94 0.59 -12.96
C ALA A 111 4.31 0.27 -12.36
N ASN A 112 5.27 1.18 -12.59
CA ASN A 112 6.50 1.22 -11.82
C ASN A 112 6.36 2.35 -10.81
N ALA A 113 6.66 2.08 -9.54
CA ALA A 113 6.50 3.03 -8.46
C ALA A 113 7.79 3.16 -7.66
N THR A 114 7.99 4.37 -7.13
CA THR A 114 9.03 4.69 -6.16
C THR A 114 8.35 5.19 -4.90
N TYR A 115 8.81 4.71 -3.74
CA TYR A 115 8.29 5.17 -2.46
C TYR A 115 9.44 5.38 -1.47
N THR A 116 9.35 6.45 -0.67
CA THR A 116 10.36 6.81 0.32
C THR A 116 9.72 6.87 1.71
N TRP A 117 10.29 6.12 2.64
CA TRP A 117 10.05 6.30 4.07
C TRP A 117 11.12 7.20 4.69
N GLU A 118 10.69 8.16 5.50
CA GLU A 118 11.58 8.92 6.38
C GLU A 118 11.62 8.29 7.77
N LEU A 119 12.83 7.96 8.24
CA LEU A 119 13.11 7.42 9.56
C LEU A 119 13.70 8.53 10.43
N LYS A 120 12.84 9.18 11.20
CA LYS A 120 13.22 10.27 12.10
C LYS A 120 13.46 9.73 13.50
N ALA A 121 14.66 9.94 14.06
CA ALA A 121 14.95 9.62 15.46
C ALA A 121 13.86 10.21 16.39
N PRO A 122 13.46 9.51 17.48
CA PRO A 122 12.49 10.05 18.43
C PRO A 122 13.01 11.37 19.00
N GLY A 123 12.22 12.43 18.87
CA GLY A 123 12.59 13.79 19.30
C GLY A 123 13.04 14.72 18.18
N ALA A 124 13.20 14.25 16.94
CA ALA A 124 13.31 15.11 15.77
C ALA A 124 11.90 15.49 15.27
N GLN A 125 11.38 16.63 15.73
CA GLN A 125 10.17 17.28 15.22
C GLN A 125 10.57 18.38 14.25
#